data_AF-A0AAU3L408-F1
#
_entry.id   AF-A0AAU3L408-F1
#
_cell.length_a   1.000
_cell.length_b   1.000
_cell.length_c   1.000
_cell.angle_alpha   90.00
_cell.angle_beta   90.00
_cell.angle_gamma   90.00
#
_symmetry.space_group_name_H-M   'P 1'
#
loop_
_entity.id
_entity.type
_entity.pdbx_description
1 polymer ?
#
loop_
_entity_poly.entity_id
_entity_poly.type
_entity_poly.pdbx_seq_one_letter_code
_entity_poly.pdbx_strand_id
1 'polypeptide(L)'
;MNRDVMLALVPDEQGVLHVAAADVSHMLRTLGAGWLQAVRDDASNADENTVAALTIELAKLADQIDVECIAHTSKDGNEGARGAGR
;
A
#
# COMPACT_ATOMS: atom_id res chain seq x y z
N MET A 1 9.01 17.12 8.23
CA MET A 1 9.94 15.97 8.33
C MET A 1 9.41 14.84 7.46
N ASN A 2 10.17 14.41 6.45
CA ASN A 2 9.90 13.12 5.77
C ASN A 2 10.07 12.02 6.82
N ARG A 3 8.98 11.32 7.17
CA ARG A 3 9.11 10.08 7.94
C ARG A 3 9.61 9.04 6.95
N ASP A 4 10.82 8.52 7.16
CA ASP A 4 11.31 7.36 6.43
C ASP A 4 10.30 6.22 6.62
N VAL A 5 9.73 5.73 5.53
CA VAL A 5 8.86 4.55 5.53
C VAL A 5 9.76 3.34 5.32
N MET A 6 10.00 2.59 6.39
CA MET A 6 10.77 1.35 6.33
C MET A 6 9.83 0.21 5.94
N LEU A 7 10.11 -0.45 4.81
CA LEU A 7 9.42 -1.66 4.38
C LEU A 7 10.21 -2.89 4.83
N ALA A 8 9.57 -3.79 5.56
CA ALA A 8 10.18 -5.07 5.94
C ALA A 8 10.08 -6.06 4.78
N LEU A 9 11.23 -6.59 4.35
CA LEU A 9 11.29 -7.63 3.33
C LEU A 9 11.34 -9.01 3.99
N VAL A 10 10.50 -9.92 3.51
CA VAL A 10 10.38 -11.30 4.01
C VAL A 10 10.66 -12.27 2.87
N PRO A 11 11.70 -13.11 2.93
CA PRO A 11 11.94 -14.13 1.91
C PRO A 11 10.91 -15.26 1.99
N ASP A 12 10.51 -15.81 0.85
CA ASP A 12 9.78 -17.08 0.76
C ASP A 12 10.73 -18.29 0.63
N GLU A 13 10.16 -19.49 0.46
CA GLU A 13 10.90 -20.75 0.32
C GLU A 13 11.79 -20.80 -0.94
N GLN A 14 11.52 -19.94 -1.93
CA GLN A 14 12.29 -19.81 -3.17
C GLN A 14 13.33 -18.68 -3.09
N GLY A 15 13.36 -17.94 -1.97
CA GLY A 15 14.23 -16.80 -1.75
C GLY A 15 13.74 -15.50 -2.40
N VAL A 16 12.49 -15.46 -2.88
CA VAL A 16 11.88 -14.21 -3.38
C VAL A 16 11.52 -13.34 -2.18
N LEU A 17 11.89 -12.06 -2.23
CA LEU A 17 11.59 -11.10 -1.18
C LEU A 17 10.18 -10.53 -1.38
N HIS A 18 9.35 -10.70 -0.36
CA HIS A 18 7.99 -10.17 -0.28
C HIS A 18 7.93 -9.00 0.70
N VAL A 19 6.91 -8.17 0.55
CA VAL A 19 6.57 -7.11 1.49
C VAL A 19 5.10 -7.25 1.84
N ALA A 20 4.71 -6.93 3.08
CA ALA A 20 3.31 -6.95 3.45
C ALA A 20 2.54 -5.89 2.64
N ALA A 21 1.43 -6.30 2.02
CA ALA A 21 0.59 -5.42 1.23
C ALA A 21 0.10 -4.19 2.02
N ALA A 22 -0.21 -4.39 3.31
CA ALA A 22 -0.59 -3.32 4.22
C ALA A 22 0.51 -2.28 4.42
N ASP A 23 1.79 -2.68 4.42
CA ASP A 23 2.92 -1.75 4.54
C ASP A 23 3.06 -0.91 3.26
N VAL A 24 2.88 -1.54 2.09
CA VAL A 24 2.88 -0.84 0.80
C VAL A 24 1.72 0.15 0.70
N SER A 25 0.51 -0.28 1.05
CA SER A 25 -0.68 0.56 0.98
C SER A 25 -0.62 1.71 2.01
N HIS A 26 -0.01 1.50 3.18
CA HIS A 26 0.30 2.57 4.14
C HIS A 26 1.36 3.55 3.62
N MET A 27 2.41 3.05 2.97
CA MET A 27 3.45 3.89 2.36
C MET A 27 2.87 4.84 1.31
N LEU A 28 2.06 4.34 0.39
CA LEU A 28 1.44 5.14 -0.67
C LEU A 28 0.60 6.29 -0.10
N ARG A 29 -0.22 6.00 0.93
CA ARG A 29 -1.04 6.99 1.62
C ARG A 29 -0.18 8.03 2.36
N THR A 30 0.91 7.60 2.99
CA THR A 30 1.86 8.46 3.69
C THR A 30 2.59 9.40 2.73
N LEU A 31 3.00 8.92 1.55
CA LEU A 31 3.65 9.73 0.51
C LEU A 31 2.72 10.84 0.01
N GLY A 32 1.47 10.51 -0.34
CA GLY A 32 0.50 11.51 -0.79
C GLY A 32 0.21 12.58 0.27
N ALA A 33 0.02 12.17 1.53
CA ALA A 33 -0.15 13.10 2.64
C ALA A 33 1.07 14.00 2.86
N GLY A 34 2.28 13.45 2.73
CA GLY A 34 3.54 14.19 2.84
C GLY A 34 3.71 15.22 1.73
N TRP A 35 3.34 14.89 0.49
CA TRP A 35 3.39 15.83 -0.63
C TRP A 35 2.40 16.98 -0.46
N LEU A 36 1.16 16.69 -0.08
CA LEU A 36 0.17 17.73 0.24
C LEU A 36 0.66 18.66 1.34
N GLN A 37 1.25 18.10 2.39
CA GLN A 37 1.79 18.90 3.48
C GLN A 37 2.95 19.78 3.02
N ALA A 38 3.86 19.25 2.20
CA ALA A 38 4.98 20.02 1.67
C ALA A 38 4.54 21.20 0.79
N VAL A 39 3.47 21.05 0.01
CA VAL A 39 2.89 22.18 -0.75
C VAL A 39 2.24 23.20 0.18
N ARG A 40 1.47 22.75 1.18
CA ARG A 40 0.81 23.64 2.16
C ARG A 40 1.80 24.44 3.00
N ASP A 41 2.96 23.85 3.29
CA ASP A 41 4.02 24.49 4.07
C ASP A 41 4.95 25.37 3.20
N ASP A 42 4.63 25.58 1.91
CA ASP A 42 5.46 26.28 0.91
C ASP A 42 6.88 25.70 0.80
N ALA A 43 7.06 24.43 1.20
CA ALA A 43 8.31 23.69 1.13
C ALA A 43 8.54 23.05 -0.25
N SER A 44 7.59 23.20 -1.16
CA SER A 44 7.60 22.72 -2.54
C SER A 44 6.90 23.75 -3.44
N ASN A 45 7.43 23.98 -4.64
CA ASN A 45 6.83 24.84 -5.67
C ASN A 45 5.85 24.08 -6.58
N ALA A 46 5.47 22.86 -6.22
CA ALA A 46 4.52 22.06 -6.98
C ALA A 46 3.10 22.65 -6.91
N ASP A 47 2.35 22.53 -8.00
CA ASP A 47 0.95 22.94 -8.06
C ASP A 47 0.08 22.08 -7.12
N GLU A 48 -0.69 22.74 -6.24
CA GLU A 48 -1.49 22.07 -5.21
C GLU A 48 -2.55 21.15 -5.81
N ASN A 49 -3.22 21.58 -6.90
CA ASN A 49 -4.26 20.78 -7.54
C ASN A 49 -3.68 19.50 -8.16
N THR A 50 -2.50 19.60 -8.75
CA THR A 50 -1.77 18.46 -9.31
C THR A 50 -1.37 17.48 -8.21
N VAL A 51 -0.82 17.98 -7.09
CA VAL A 51 -0.45 17.13 -5.95
C VAL A 51 -1.68 16.48 -5.31
N ALA A 52 -2.81 17.19 -5.23
CA ALA A 52 -4.07 16.63 -4.76
C ALA A 52 -4.57 15.50 -5.68
N ALA A 53 -4.53 15.71 -7.00
CA ALA A 53 -4.90 14.69 -7.98
C ALA A 53 -4.01 13.45 -7.85
N LEU A 54 -2.68 13.62 -7.76
CA LEU A 54 -1.75 12.52 -7.57
C LEU A 54 -1.97 11.77 -6.26
N THR A 55 -2.29 12.49 -5.17
CA THR A 55 -2.59 11.88 -3.86
C THR A 55 -3.84 11.00 -3.94
N ILE A 56 -4.85 11.40 -4.71
CA ILE A 56 -6.05 10.59 -4.96
C ILE A 56 -5.69 9.31 -5.72
N GLU A 57 -4.85 9.39 -6.76
CA GLU A 57 -4.43 8.20 -7.51
C GLU A 57 -3.60 7.24 -6.65
N LEU A 58 -2.74 7.74 -5.76
CA LEU A 58 -2.03 6.93 -4.77
C LEU A 58 -2.99 6.21 -3.81
N ALA A 59 -4.04 6.90 -3.36
CA ALA A 59 -5.06 6.30 -2.50
C ALA A 59 -5.84 5.19 -3.24
N LYS A 60 -6.22 5.41 -4.50
CA LYS A 60 -6.89 4.39 -5.33
C LYS A 60 -6.01 3.16 -5.53
N LEU A 61 -4.73 3.35 -5.80
CA LEU A 61 -3.78 2.25 -5.94
C LEU A 61 -3.66 1.47 -4.62
N ALA A 62 -3.58 2.17 -3.49
CA ALA A 62 -3.52 1.55 -2.18
C ALA A 62 -4.79 0.73 -1.87
N ASP A 63 -5.97 1.26 -2.21
CA ASP A 63 -7.26 0.56 -2.06
C ASP A 63 -7.32 -0.70 -2.94
N GLN A 64 -6.81 -0.63 -4.17
CA GLN A 64 -6.76 -1.78 -5.07
C GLN A 64 -5.88 -2.90 -4.51
N ILE A 65 -4.69 -2.56 -3.98
CA ILE A 65 -3.80 -3.51 -3.32
C ILE A 65 -4.52 -4.20 -2.15
N ASP A 66 -5.17 -3.41 -1.29
CA ASP A 66 -5.90 -3.94 -0.13
C ASP A 66 -7.02 -4.89 -0.56
N VAL A 67 -7.80 -4.56 -1.60
CA VAL A 67 -8.89 -5.39 -2.14
C VAL A 67 -8.38 -6.72 -2.68
N GLU A 68 -7.35 -6.70 -3.53
CA GLU A 68 -6.79 -7.93 -4.11
C GLU A 68 -6.23 -8.85 -3.01
N CYS A 69 -5.51 -8.30 -2.02
CA CYS A 69 -4.98 -9.11 -0.92
C CYS A 69 -6.07 -9.71 -0.02
N ILE A 70 -7.16 -8.97 0.26
CA ILE A 70 -8.32 -9.53 0.99
C ILE A 70 -9.00 -10.63 0.18
N ALA A 71 -9.15 -10.46 -1.13
CA ALA A 71 -9.71 -11.48 -2.01
C ALA A 71 -8.87 -12.77 -2.04
N HIS A 72 -7.54 -12.66 -1.99
CA HIS A 72 -6.65 -13.82 -1.94
C HIS A 72 -6.74 -14.55 -0.59
N THR A 73 -6.61 -13.83 0.53
CA THR A 73 -6.67 -14.44 1.88
C THR A 73 -8.02 -15.12 2.17
N SER A 74 -9.13 -14.60 1.65
CA SER A 74 -10.46 -15.20 1.80
C SER A 74 -10.67 -16.46 0.94
N LYS A 75 -9.94 -16.58 -0.18
CA LYS A 75 -10.00 -17.75 -1.05
C LYS A 75 -9.25 -18.95 -0.48
N ASP A 76 -8.06 -18.71 0.09
CA ASP A 76 -7.23 -19.75 0.70
C ASP A 76 -7.94 -20.41 1.90
N GLY A 77 -8.70 -19.64 2.68
CA GLY A 77 -9.53 -20.15 3.79
C GLY A 77 -10.71 -21.04 3.36
N ASN A 78 -11.21 -20.90 2.13
CA ASN A 78 -12.34 -21.69 1.61
C ASN A 78 -11.90 -22.99 0.93
N GLU A 79 -10.69 -23.02 0.34
CA GLU A 79 -10.10 -24.22 -0.25
C GLU A 79 -9.63 -25.20 0.84
N GLY A 80 -9.10 -24.71 1.97
CA GLY A 80 -8.75 -25.55 3.12
C GLY A 80 -9.95 -26.22 3.81
N ALA A 81 -11.11 -25.57 3.83
CA ALA A 81 -12.33 -26.10 4.47
C ALA A 81 -13.02 -27.22 3.64
N ARG A 82 -12.78 -27.28 2.32
CA ARG A 82 -13.35 -28.32 1.45
C ARG A 82 -12.53 -29.62 1.41
N GLY A 83 -11.28 -29.61 1.90
CA GLY A 83 -10.40 -30.77 1.92
C GLY A 83 -10.51 -31.69 3.14
N ALA A 84 -11.10 -31.23 4.24
CA ALA A 84 -11.16 -31.97 5.51
C ALA A 84 -12.39 -32.92 5.66
N GLY A 85 -13.13 -33.15 4.58
CA GLY A 85 -14.37 -33.92 4.57
C GLY A 85 -14.34 -35.19 3.71
N ARG A 86 -13.28 -36.00 3.80
CA ARG A 86 -13.23 -37.36 3.25
C ARG A 86 -12.44 -38.32 4.14
#